data_AF-A0A6L7W5H8-F1
#
_entry.id   AF-A0A6L7W5H8-F1
#
_cell.length_a   1.000
_cell.length_b   1.000
_cell.length_c   1.000
_cell.angle_alpha   90.00
_cell.angle_beta   90.00
_cell.angle_gamma   90.00
#
_symmetry.space_group_name_H-M   'P 1'
#
loop_
_entity.id
_entity.type
_entity.pdbx_description
1 polymer ?
#
loop_
_entity_poly.entity_id
_entity_poly.type
_entity_poly.pdbx_seq_one_letter_code
_entity_poly.pdbx_strand_id
1 'polypeptide(L)'
;MAFENCGDSLRQVAKFFPKHFPDRPFKAICCTSWFLDPTYQNLLSKNSNIVRFQRECYLFPLNSRSKYSGRERIFGPYAHDLSTAPRDSSMRAAVLDHIDNGGCLISGGCLLWTDHLDKWGTQFYLHQSPSPQS
;
A
#
# COMPACT_ATOMS: atom_id res chain seq x y z
N MET A 1 5.21 -5.18 -9.55
CA MET A 1 3.95 -4.88 -10.27
C MET A 1 4.12 -3.52 -10.91
N ALA A 2 3.92 -3.40 -12.22
CA ALA A 2 3.97 -2.10 -12.89
C ALA A 2 2.73 -1.30 -12.48
N PHE A 3 2.92 -0.04 -12.07
CA PHE A 3 1.87 0.83 -11.55
C PHE A 3 0.66 0.97 -12.49
N GLU A 4 0.88 1.07 -13.80
CA GLU A 4 -0.21 1.18 -14.78
C GLU A 4 -1.09 -0.09 -14.79
N ASN A 5 -0.45 -1.27 -14.76
CA ASN A 5 -1.18 -2.54 -14.72
C ASN A 5 -2.04 -2.68 -13.46
N CYS A 6 -1.67 -2.04 -12.34
CA CYS A 6 -2.52 -1.99 -11.14
C CYS A 6 -3.83 -1.25 -11.42
N GLY A 7 -3.74 -0.04 -11.97
CA GLY A 7 -4.92 0.78 -12.28
C GLY A 7 -5.85 0.10 -13.26
N ASP A 8 -5.29 -0.55 -14.29
CA ASP A 8 -6.08 -1.28 -15.28
C ASP A 8 -6.76 -2.51 -14.68
N SER A 9 -6.08 -3.26 -13.82
CA SER A 9 -6.67 -4.38 -13.10
C SER A 9 -7.83 -3.93 -12.21
N LEU A 10 -7.70 -2.81 -11.52
CA LEU A 10 -8.77 -2.26 -10.67
C LEU A 10 -9.98 -1.79 -11.51
N ARG A 11 -9.74 -1.16 -12.66
CA ARG A 11 -10.80 -0.78 -13.61
C ARG A 11 -11.53 -2.00 -14.19
N GLN A 12 -10.85 -3.12 -14.39
CA GLN A 12 -11.49 -4.36 -14.81
C GLN A 12 -12.42 -4.92 -13.72
N VAL A 13 -12.03 -4.87 -12.44
CA VAL A 13 -12.86 -5.29 -11.30
C VAL A 13 -14.19 -4.53 -11.27
N ALA A 14 -14.16 -3.21 -11.48
CA ALA A 14 -15.36 -2.36 -11.52
C ALA A 14 -16.34 -2.72 -12.65
N LYS A 15 -15.86 -3.35 -13.73
CA LYS A 15 -16.71 -3.83 -14.83
C LYS A 15 -17.16 -5.29 -14.63
N PHE A 16 -16.30 -6.12 -14.06
CA PHE A 16 -16.51 -7.56 -13.92
C PHE A 16 -17.62 -7.89 -12.92
N PHE A 17 -17.55 -7.33 -11.71
CA PHE A 17 -18.48 -7.69 -10.64
C PHE A 17 -19.93 -7.32 -10.94
N PRO A 18 -20.27 -6.12 -11.47
CA PRO A 18 -21.65 -5.79 -11.82
C PRO A 18 -22.21 -6.71 -12.92
N LYS A 19 -21.35 -7.17 -13.85
CA LYS A 19 -21.74 -8.07 -14.94
C LYS A 19 -22.02 -9.50 -14.45
N HIS A 20 -21.21 -10.02 -13.53
CA HIS A 20 -21.25 -11.43 -13.13
C HIS A 20 -21.95 -11.68 -11.79
N PHE A 21 -22.09 -10.65 -10.95
CA PHE A 21 -22.71 -10.72 -9.63
C PHE A 21 -23.64 -9.51 -9.40
N PRO A 22 -24.68 -9.32 -10.22
CA PRO A 22 -25.54 -8.13 -10.15
C PRO A 22 -26.25 -7.96 -8.79
N ASP A 23 -26.54 -9.06 -8.09
CA ASP A 23 -27.17 -9.04 -6.76
C ASP A 23 -26.21 -8.67 -5.61
N ARG A 24 -24.94 -8.42 -5.92
CA ARG A 24 -23.90 -8.06 -4.94
C ARG A 24 -23.22 -6.74 -5.33
N PRO A 25 -23.95 -5.62 -5.26
CA PRO A 25 -23.36 -4.32 -5.55
C PRO A 25 -22.25 -4.00 -4.54
N PHE A 26 -21.19 -3.37 -5.02
CA PHE A 26 -20.09 -2.88 -4.20
C PHE A 26 -19.72 -1.47 -4.63
N LYS A 27 -19.19 -0.68 -3.69
CA LYS A 27 -18.81 0.73 -3.94
C LYS A 27 -17.32 0.99 -3.77
N ALA A 28 -16.60 0.05 -3.15
CA ALA A 28 -15.21 0.24 -2.84
C ALA A 28 -14.43 -1.07 -2.90
N ILE A 29 -13.16 -0.93 -3.25
CA ILE A 29 -12.12 -1.95 -3.16
C ILE A 29 -11.30 -1.62 -1.92
N CYS A 30 -11.17 -2.58 -1.01
CA CYS A 30 -10.34 -2.44 0.18
C CYS A 30 -9.32 -3.58 0.26
N CYS A 31 -8.17 -3.29 0.85
CA CYS A 31 -7.13 -4.28 1.09
C CYS A 31 -6.33 -3.88 2.33
N THR A 32 -5.83 -4.86 3.05
CA THR A 32 -4.88 -4.68 4.14
C THR A 32 -3.63 -5.49 3.84
N SER A 33 -2.46 -4.87 3.95
CA SER A 33 -1.20 -5.52 3.58
C SER A 33 -0.02 -4.86 4.27
N TRP A 34 1.10 -5.61 4.34
CA TRP A 34 2.36 -5.10 4.85
C TRP A 34 2.85 -3.90 4.05
N PHE A 35 2.77 -3.94 2.71
CA PHE A 35 3.27 -2.87 1.84
C PHE A 35 2.43 -1.59 1.93
N LEU A 36 1.33 -1.60 2.68
CA LEU A 36 0.48 -0.43 2.94
C LEU A 36 0.89 0.31 4.21
N ASP A 37 1.99 -0.08 4.89
CA ASP A 37 2.60 0.73 5.95
C ASP A 37 2.88 2.15 5.41
N PRO A 38 2.23 3.20 5.94
CA PRO A 38 2.43 4.57 5.46
C PRO A 38 3.87 5.08 5.62
N THR A 39 4.64 4.46 6.52
CA THR A 39 6.05 4.78 6.76
C THR A 39 6.89 4.64 5.49
N TYR A 40 6.51 3.74 4.57
CA TYR A 40 7.24 3.56 3.32
C TYR A 40 7.27 4.80 2.42
N GLN A 41 6.33 5.74 2.55
CA GLN A 41 6.40 7.01 1.80
C GLN A 41 7.57 7.90 2.22
N ASN A 42 8.08 7.72 3.45
CA ASN A 42 9.24 8.44 3.98
C ASN A 42 10.54 7.67 3.76
N LEU A 43 10.48 6.34 3.71
CA LEU A 43 11.66 5.47 3.58
C LEU A 43 12.09 5.23 2.13
N LEU A 44 11.12 5.15 1.21
CA LEU A 44 11.37 4.75 -0.17
C LEU A 44 11.32 5.93 -1.12
N SER A 45 11.97 5.78 -2.28
CA SER A 45 11.83 6.74 -3.38
C SER A 45 10.37 6.95 -3.77
N LYS A 46 10.02 8.22 -4.07
CA LYS A 46 8.71 8.61 -4.62
C LYS A 46 8.35 7.85 -5.91
N ASN A 47 9.36 7.35 -6.63
CA ASN A 47 9.17 6.60 -7.87
C ASN A 47 9.02 5.08 -7.64
N SER A 48 9.17 4.59 -6.40
CA SER A 48 8.96 3.18 -6.10
C SER A 48 7.50 2.78 -6.35
N ASN A 49 7.27 1.57 -6.85
CA ASN A 49 5.91 1.10 -7.14
C ASN A 49 5.02 1.06 -5.88
N ILE A 50 5.60 0.76 -4.70
CA ILE A 50 4.89 0.78 -3.42
C ILE A 50 4.38 2.20 -3.13
N VAL A 51 5.26 3.20 -3.16
CA VAL A 51 4.87 4.58 -2.86
C VAL A 51 3.89 5.10 -3.90
N ARG A 52 4.12 4.85 -5.19
CA ARG A 52 3.18 5.26 -6.24
C ARG A 52 1.79 4.67 -6.00
N PHE A 53 1.68 3.38 -5.72
CA PHE A 53 0.39 2.74 -5.41
C PHE A 53 -0.27 3.35 -4.17
N GLN A 54 0.49 3.50 -3.07
CA GLN A 54 -0.02 4.05 -1.81
C GLN A 54 -0.65 5.44 -1.98
N ARG A 55 -0.14 6.26 -2.90
CA ARG A 55 -0.62 7.61 -3.18
C ARG A 55 -1.89 7.68 -4.02
N GLU A 56 -2.34 6.57 -4.61
CA GLU A 56 -3.56 6.51 -5.41
C GLU A 56 -4.80 6.13 -4.60
N CYS A 57 -4.63 5.81 -3.32
CA CYS A 57 -5.71 5.30 -2.46
C CYS A 57 -5.83 6.11 -1.16
N TYR A 58 -6.98 5.98 -0.50
CA TYR A 58 -7.08 6.41 0.89
C TYR A 58 -6.31 5.42 1.76
N LEU A 59 -5.10 5.81 2.16
CA LEU A 59 -4.17 5.01 2.94
C LEU A 59 -4.34 5.28 4.43
N PHE A 60 -4.43 4.23 5.24
CA PHE A 60 -4.55 4.36 6.69
C PHE A 60 -3.68 3.32 7.42
N PRO A 61 -3.05 3.70 8.55
CA PRO A 61 -2.27 2.76 9.35
C PRO A 61 -3.20 1.75 10.03
N LEU A 62 -2.75 0.51 10.14
CA LEU A 62 -3.36 -0.48 11.02
C LEU A 62 -2.41 -0.72 12.17
N ASN A 63 -2.92 -0.57 13.40
CA ASN A 63 -2.15 -0.93 14.58
C ASN A 63 -1.99 -2.46 14.60
N SER A 64 -0.91 -2.96 14.00
CA SER A 64 -0.58 -4.36 14.07
C SER A 64 -0.01 -4.64 15.45
N ARG A 65 -0.63 -5.59 16.19
CA ARG A 65 -0.05 -6.14 17.43
C ARG A 65 1.39 -6.66 17.23
N SER A 66 1.74 -7.00 15.98
CA SER A 66 3.09 -7.41 15.57
C SER A 66 3.88 -6.23 15.01
N LYS A 67 5.04 -5.95 15.62
CA LYS A 67 6.06 -4.99 15.13
C LYS A 67 6.91 -5.56 13.98
N TYR A 68 6.53 -6.74 13.47
CA TYR A 68 7.28 -7.54 12.51
C TYR A 68 6.57 -7.67 11.16
N SER A 69 5.55 -6.83 10.92
CA SER A 69 4.77 -6.82 9.67
C SER A 69 5.68 -6.76 8.45
N GLY A 70 5.47 -7.65 7.48
CA GLY A 70 6.21 -7.67 6.21
C GLY A 70 7.63 -8.23 6.25
N ARG A 71 8.22 -8.55 7.40
CA ARG A 71 9.61 -9.05 7.48
C ARG A 71 9.83 -10.30 6.62
N GLU A 72 8.94 -11.27 6.70
CA GLU A 72 8.98 -12.48 5.87
C GLU A 72 8.95 -12.18 4.37
N ARG A 73 8.24 -11.13 3.95
CA ARG A 73 8.12 -10.73 2.54
C ARG A 73 9.34 -9.96 2.05
N ILE A 74 9.97 -9.19 2.92
CA ILE A 74 11.11 -8.33 2.58
C ILE A 74 12.43 -9.11 2.68
N PHE A 75 12.58 -9.90 3.74
CA PHE A 75 13.84 -10.55 4.12
C PHE A 75 13.80 -12.08 4.00
N GLY A 76 12.63 -12.70 3.82
CA GLY A 76 12.53 -14.14 3.63
C GLY A 76 13.20 -14.92 4.78
N PRO A 77 14.23 -15.74 4.51
CA PRO A 77 14.93 -16.51 5.54
C PRO A 77 15.51 -15.68 6.70
N TYR A 78 15.84 -14.40 6.45
CA TYR A 78 16.42 -13.51 7.47
C TYR A 78 15.36 -12.81 8.35
N ALA A 79 14.08 -13.11 8.18
CA ALA A 79 13.00 -12.37 8.85
C ALA A 79 13.03 -12.43 10.39
N HIS A 80 13.59 -13.51 10.95
CA HIS A 80 13.71 -13.72 12.40
C HIS A 80 14.95 -13.06 13.01
N ASP A 81 16.04 -12.97 12.25
CA ASP A 81 17.29 -12.34 12.67
C ASP A 81 17.80 -11.39 11.57
N LEU A 82 17.57 -10.10 11.78
CA LEU A 82 17.94 -9.06 10.83
C LEU A 82 19.42 -8.69 10.90
N SER A 83 20.18 -9.16 11.90
CA SER A 83 21.62 -8.85 12.01
C SER A 83 22.45 -9.40 10.84
N THR A 84 21.94 -10.45 10.19
CA THR A 84 22.54 -11.10 9.03
C THR A 84 21.82 -10.76 7.72
N ALA A 85 20.78 -9.91 7.77
CA ALA A 85 19.98 -9.59 6.59
C ALA A 85 20.78 -8.74 5.57
N PRO A 86 20.69 -9.06 4.27
CA PRO A 86 21.42 -8.32 3.24
C PRO A 86 20.81 -6.94 2.97
N ARG A 87 21.67 -5.99 2.60
CA ARG A 87 21.30 -4.63 2.13
C ARG A 87 21.38 -4.52 0.59
N ASP A 88 21.03 -5.61 -0.10
CA ASP A 88 21.17 -5.80 -1.55
C ASP A 88 20.03 -5.19 -2.39
N SER A 89 19.09 -4.50 -1.76
CA SER A 89 18.06 -3.71 -2.43
C SER A 89 17.76 -2.44 -1.64
N SER A 90 17.27 -1.41 -2.34
CA SER A 90 16.85 -0.15 -1.70
C SER A 90 15.79 -0.36 -0.63
N MET A 91 14.85 -1.29 -0.84
CA MET A 91 13.84 -1.67 0.15
C MET A 91 14.48 -2.24 1.42
N ARG A 92 15.38 -3.22 1.28
CA ARG A 92 16.02 -3.88 2.43
C ARG A 92 16.91 -2.91 3.19
N ALA A 93 17.72 -2.11 2.48
CA ALA A 93 18.55 -1.09 3.09
C ALA A 93 17.73 -0.07 3.91
N ALA A 94 16.71 0.53 3.29
CA ALA A 94 15.89 1.55 3.95
C ALA A 94 15.12 1.02 5.17
N VAL A 95 14.64 -0.23 5.10
CA VAL A 95 13.95 -0.86 6.24
C VAL A 95 14.91 -1.20 7.37
N LEU A 96 16.12 -1.69 7.07
CA LEU A 96 17.14 -1.94 8.10
C LEU A 96 17.53 -0.63 8.78
N ASP A 97 17.76 0.45 8.02
CA ASP A 97 18.04 1.78 8.59
C ASP A 97 16.91 2.28 9.50
N HIS A 98 15.65 2.09 9.09
CA HIS A 98 14.49 2.45 9.92
C HIS A 98 14.48 1.69 11.24
N ILE A 99 14.76 0.39 11.21
CA ILE A 99 14.78 -0.48 12.40
C ILE A 99 15.98 -0.15 13.30
N ASP A 100 17.16 0.08 12.73
CA ASP A 100 18.38 0.47 13.46
C ASP A 100 18.17 1.79 14.21
N ASN A 101 17.35 2.70 13.67
CA ASN A 101 16.94 3.96 14.32
C ASN A 101 15.76 3.82 15.30
N GLY A 102 15.38 2.60 15.69
CA GLY A 102 14.31 2.34 16.66
C GLY A 102 12.89 2.33 16.08
N GLY A 103 12.76 2.43 14.75
CA GLY A 103 11.51 2.28 14.04
C GLY A 103 10.97 0.85 14.07
N CYS A 104 9.68 0.70 13.81
CA CYS A 104 9.04 -0.60 13.62
C CYS A 104 8.22 -0.63 12.32
N LEU A 105 7.96 -1.84 11.82
CA LEU A 105 7.08 -2.05 10.68
C LEU A 105 5.68 -2.38 11.17
N ILE A 106 4.69 -1.72 10.58
CA ILE A 106 3.27 -1.96 10.83
C ILE A 106 2.58 -2.50 9.57
N SER A 107 1.30 -2.81 9.69
CA SER A 107 0.45 -3.03 8.50
C SER A 107 -0.31 -1.74 8.19
N GLY A 108 -0.82 -1.65 6.96
CA GLY A 108 -1.78 -0.60 6.60
C GLY A 108 -2.95 -1.16 5.83
N GLY A 109 -3.95 -0.31 5.67
CA GLY A 109 -5.10 -0.55 4.81
C GLY A 109 -5.19 0.51 3.72
N CYS A 110 -5.82 0.13 2.62
CA CYS A 110 -6.21 1.04 1.57
C CYS A 110 -7.70 0.92 1.26
N LEU A 111 -8.31 2.04 0.91
CA LEU A 111 -9.66 2.12 0.38
C LEU A 111 -9.65 2.87 -0.96
N LEU A 112 -10.36 2.32 -1.94
CA LEU A 112 -10.53 2.86 -3.28
C LEU A 112 -12.02 2.81 -3.65
N TRP A 113 -12.66 3.97 -3.81
CA TRP A 113 -14.01 4.04 -4.37
C TRP A 113 -14.00 3.69 -5.86
N THR A 114 -14.98 2.90 -6.30
CA THR A 114 -15.11 2.51 -7.72
C THR A 114 -15.26 3.71 -8.64
N ASP A 115 -15.95 4.74 -8.15
CA ASP A 115 -16.24 5.96 -8.90
C ASP A 115 -15.02 6.88 -9.06
N HIS A 116 -13.92 6.57 -8.37
CA HIS A 116 -12.67 7.33 -8.47
C HIS A 116 -11.59 6.59 -9.29
N LEU A 117 -11.91 5.41 -9.85
CA LEU A 117 -10.94 4.61 -10.61
C LEU A 117 -10.53 5.26 -11.95
N ASP A 118 -11.33 6.18 -12.48
CA ASP A 118 -10.97 7.02 -13.63
C ASP A 118 -9.89 8.06 -13.26
N LYS A 119 -9.73 8.38 -11.97
CA LYS A 119 -8.72 9.33 -11.45
C LYS A 119 -7.37 8.68 -11.15
N TRP A 120 -7.20 7.37 -11.39
CA TRP A 120 -5.92 6.69 -11.19
C TRP A 120 -4.78 7.40 -11.94
N GLY A 121 -3.68 7.67 -11.24
CA GLY A 121 -2.52 8.41 -11.75
C GLY A 121 -2.54 9.89 -11.41
N THR A 122 -3.64 10.39 -10.84
CA THR A 122 -3.77 11.80 -10.41
C THR A 122 -3.54 11.97 -8.91
N GLN A 123 -3.28 10.89 -8.16
CA GLN A 123 -3.13 10.91 -6.69
C GLN A 123 -4.32 11.59 -6.01
N PHE A 124 -5.53 11.30 -6.51
CA PHE A 124 -6.77 11.98 -6.17
C PHE A 124 -6.97 12.18 -4.67
N TYR A 125 -6.74 11.13 -3.87
CA TYR A 125 -6.94 11.15 -2.41
C TYR A 125 -5.95 12.03 -1.64
N LEU A 126 -4.78 12.35 -2.22
CA LEU A 126 -3.82 13.27 -1.60
C LEU A 126 -4.15 14.74 -1.89
N HIS A 127 -4.79 14.99 -3.04
CA HIS A 127 -5.08 16.34 -3.51
C HIS A 127 -6.51 16.78 -3.23
N GLN A 128 -7.32 15.96 -2.57
CA GLN A 128 -8.60 16.42 -2.05
C GLN A 128 -8.39 17.43 -0.93
N SER A 129 -8.93 18.63 -1.09
CA SER A 129 -9.18 19.49 0.06
C SER A 129 -10.13 18.74 1.01
N PRO A 130 -9.92 18.77 2.34
CA PRO A 130 -10.88 18.17 3.26
C PRO A 130 -12.24 18.77 2.96
N SER A 131 -13.21 17.93 2.59
CA SER A 131 -14.59 18.37 2.48
C SER A 131 -14.98 19.00 3.82
N PRO A 132 -15.63 20.18 3.83
CA PRO A 132 -16.20 20.70 5.06
C PRO A 132 -17.08 19.61 5.65
N GLN A 133 -16.81 19.21 6.89
CA GLN A 133 -17.69 18.28 7.59
C GLN A 133 -19.06 18.96 7.66
N SER A 134 -20.06 18.36 7.00
CA SER A 134 -21.47 18.74 7.06
C SER A 134 -22.10 18.34 8.38
#